data_AF-A0A847ZGP9-F1
#
_entry.id   AF-A0A847ZGP9-F1
#
_cell.length_a   1.000
_cell.length_b   1.000
_cell.length_c   1.000
_cell.angle_alpha   90.00
_cell.angle_beta   90.00
_cell.angle_gamma   90.00
#
_symmetry.space_group_name_H-M   'P 1'
#
loop_
_entity.id
_entity.type
_entity.pdbx_description
1 polymer ?
#
loop_
_entity_poly.entity_id
_entity_poly.type
_entity_poly.pdbx_seq_one_letter_code
_entity_poly.pdbx_strand_id
1 'polypeptide(L)'
;ALFDCRDCGDCALPDVAYLCPMSQCPKNQRNGPCGGSFQGWCEVYPQQRPCVYVRAYARLKKHGEESRLAGDIVPPCNWDLYQTSSWINYYLGKDHTSAKQDGAGSPGTP
;
A
#
# COMPACT_ATOMS: atom_id res chain seq x y z
N ALA A 1 -5.26 14.31 -9.83
CA ALA A 1 -5.01 14.32 -8.37
C ALA A 1 -3.61 13.75 -8.11
N LEU A 2 -2.91 14.10 -7.02
CA LEU A 2 -1.48 13.79 -6.83
C LEU A 2 -1.14 12.28 -6.86
N PHE A 3 -2.03 11.42 -6.37
CA PHE A 3 -1.79 9.97 -6.23
C PHE A 3 -2.75 9.09 -7.06
N ASP A 4 -3.64 9.71 -7.85
CA ASP A 4 -4.76 9.05 -8.53
C ASP A 4 -5.60 8.18 -7.58
N CYS A 5 -6.01 8.75 -6.43
CA CYS A 5 -6.77 8.06 -5.40
C CYS A 5 -8.04 7.39 -5.96
N ARG A 6 -8.41 6.24 -5.39
CA ARG A 6 -9.62 5.47 -5.74
C ARG A 6 -10.63 5.39 -4.59
N ASP A 7 -10.46 6.22 -3.57
CA ASP A 7 -11.35 6.34 -2.41
C ASP A 7 -11.70 4.99 -1.76
N CYS A 8 -10.68 4.14 -1.58
CA CYS A 8 -10.85 2.83 -0.95
C CYS A 8 -11.13 2.88 0.55
N GLY A 9 -10.94 4.04 1.20
CA GLY A 9 -11.14 4.24 2.65
C GLY A 9 -10.14 3.54 3.58
N ASP A 10 -9.37 2.58 3.08
CA ASP A 10 -8.33 1.84 3.81
C ASP A 10 -6.98 2.03 3.10
N CYS A 11 -6.24 3.09 3.44
CA CYS A 11 -5.18 3.61 2.57
C CYS A 11 -3.82 2.92 2.78
N ALA A 12 -3.35 2.20 1.75
CA ALA A 12 -2.03 1.56 1.72
C ALA A 12 -0.95 2.39 0.99
N LEU A 13 -1.07 3.73 0.96
CA LEU A 13 -0.03 4.59 0.37
C LEU A 13 1.32 4.46 1.11
N PRO A 14 1.37 4.55 2.45
CA PRO A 14 2.64 4.48 3.18
C PRO A 14 3.38 3.16 2.98
N ASP A 15 2.64 2.06 2.85
CA ASP A 15 3.19 0.71 2.71
C ASP A 15 3.82 0.47 1.33
N VAL A 16 3.36 1.17 0.30
CA VAL A 16 3.83 1.01 -1.09
C VAL A 16 4.61 2.25 -1.55
N ALA A 17 5.40 2.85 -0.65
CA ALA A 17 6.26 4.00 -0.92
C ALA A 17 5.54 5.16 -1.64
N TYR A 18 4.32 5.46 -1.19
CA TYR A 18 3.43 6.49 -1.73
C TYR A 18 3.10 6.29 -3.22
N LEU A 19 2.94 5.03 -3.63
CA LEU A 19 2.30 4.62 -4.87
C LEU A 19 0.96 3.99 -4.51
N CYS A 20 -0.16 4.56 -4.95
CA CYS A 20 -1.46 4.01 -4.61
C CYS A 20 -1.63 2.63 -5.26
N PRO A 21 -1.74 1.53 -4.49
CA PRO A 21 -1.86 0.19 -5.07
C PRO A 21 -3.19 0.02 -5.79
N MET A 22 -4.24 0.70 -5.34
CA MET A 22 -5.59 0.67 -5.95
C MET A 22 -5.65 1.33 -7.33
N SER A 23 -4.74 2.26 -7.63
CA SER A 23 -4.76 2.99 -8.89
C SER A 23 -3.66 2.55 -9.84
N GLN A 24 -2.50 2.18 -9.32
CA GLN A 24 -1.31 1.93 -10.12
C GLN A 24 -1.07 0.43 -10.37
N CYS A 25 -1.66 -0.46 -9.57
CA CYS A 25 -1.60 -1.90 -9.79
C CYS A 25 -2.93 -2.37 -10.42
N PRO A 26 -2.93 -3.00 -11.60
CA PRO A 26 -4.17 -3.53 -12.20
C PRO A 26 -4.83 -4.64 -11.37
N LYS A 27 -4.08 -5.22 -10.42
CA LYS A 27 -4.57 -6.24 -9.49
C LYS A 27 -4.93 -5.68 -8.11
N ASN A 28 -4.83 -4.37 -7.91
CA ASN A 28 -5.04 -3.70 -6.61
C ASN A 28 -4.17 -4.28 -5.47
N GLN A 29 -3.02 -4.86 -5.84
CA GLN A 29 -2.18 -5.61 -4.92
C GLN A 29 -1.36 -4.67 -4.03
N ARG A 30 -1.42 -4.89 -2.70
CA ARG A 30 -0.67 -4.14 -1.68
C ARG A 30 0.70 -4.73 -1.37
N ASN A 31 0.83 -6.05 -1.46
CA ASN A 31 2.08 -6.79 -1.23
C ASN A 31 2.61 -7.37 -2.53
N GLY A 32 3.92 -7.32 -2.78
CA GLY A 32 4.46 -7.80 -4.07
C GLY A 32 5.78 -8.56 -3.95
N PRO A 33 6.34 -8.96 -5.10
CA PRO A 33 5.69 -8.98 -6.43
C PRO A 33 4.65 -10.13 -6.55
N CYS A 34 3.61 -9.95 -7.38
CA CYS A 34 2.50 -10.92 -7.53
C CYS A 34 2.85 -12.21 -8.33
N GLY A 35 4.12 -12.58 -8.47
CA GLY A 35 4.59 -13.67 -9.33
C GLY A 35 4.59 -13.34 -10.83
N GLY A 36 3.65 -12.52 -11.29
CA GLY A 36 3.53 -12.05 -12.67
C GLY A 36 4.47 -10.91 -13.09
N SER A 37 5.31 -10.42 -12.19
CA SER A 37 6.27 -9.36 -12.54
C SER A 37 7.46 -9.97 -13.27
N PHE A 38 7.71 -9.57 -14.52
CA PHE A 38 8.83 -10.09 -15.31
C PHE A 38 9.77 -8.96 -15.73
N GLN A 39 11.06 -9.09 -15.43
CA GLN A 39 12.10 -8.08 -15.74
C GLN A 39 11.73 -6.64 -15.35
N GLY A 40 11.02 -6.47 -14.23
CA GLY A 40 10.58 -5.15 -13.75
C GLY A 40 9.22 -4.67 -14.29
N TRP A 41 8.64 -5.36 -15.26
CA TRP A 41 7.37 -5.01 -15.90
C TRP A 41 6.18 -5.74 -15.27
N CYS A 42 5.00 -5.10 -15.33
CA CYS A 42 3.74 -5.75 -14.98
C CYS A 42 3.29 -6.72 -16.10
N GLU A 43 2.88 -7.95 -15.77
CA GLU A 43 2.34 -8.91 -16.77
C GLU A 43 1.13 -8.40 -17.55
N VAL A 44 0.27 -7.58 -16.93
CA VAL A 44 -0.92 -7.03 -17.59
C VAL A 44 -0.54 -6.01 -18.65
N TYR A 45 0.62 -5.35 -18.49
CA TYR A 45 1.12 -4.31 -19.39
C TYR A 45 2.62 -4.47 -19.67
N PRO A 46 3.03 -5.55 -20.37
CA PRO A 46 4.44 -5.83 -20.63
C PRO A 46 5.09 -4.68 -21.39
N GLN A 47 6.30 -4.28 -20.98
CA GLN A 47 7.09 -3.20 -21.59
C GLN A 47 6.42 -1.81 -21.64
N GLN A 48 5.24 -1.64 -21.02
CA GLN A 48 4.49 -0.39 -21.02
C GLN A 48 4.39 0.21 -19.62
N ARG A 49 4.17 -0.62 -18.59
CA ARG A 49 4.05 -0.17 -17.19
C ARG A 49 4.99 -0.94 -16.28
N PRO A 50 5.94 -0.27 -15.60
CA PRO A 50 6.75 -0.93 -14.59
C PRO A 50 5.88 -1.41 -13.42
N CYS A 51 6.19 -2.57 -12.86
CA CYS A 51 5.48 -3.13 -11.72
C CYS A 51 5.50 -2.14 -10.54
N VAL A 52 4.36 -1.94 -9.88
CA VAL A 52 4.24 -1.03 -8.72
C VAL A 52 5.22 -1.41 -7.60
N TYR A 53 5.37 -2.71 -7.33
CA TYR A 53 6.31 -3.18 -6.31
C TYR A 53 7.76 -2.83 -6.67
N VAL A 54 8.15 -3.01 -7.94
CA VAL A 54 9.50 -2.67 -8.43
C VAL A 54 9.75 -1.17 -8.33
N ARG A 55 8.74 -0.34 -8.63
CA ARG A 55 8.80 1.11 -8.45
C ARG A 55 8.91 1.51 -6.97
N ALA A 56 8.16 0.86 -6.08
CA ALA A 56 8.26 1.09 -4.64
C ALA A 56 9.65 0.71 -4.11
N TYR A 57 10.17 -0.45 -4.51
CA TYR A 57 11.51 -0.92 -4.18
C TYR A 57 12.58 0.08 -4.64
N ALA A 58 12.50 0.55 -5.89
CA ALA A 58 13.44 1.52 -6.43
C ALA A 58 13.38 2.89 -5.70
N ARG A 59 12.22 3.29 -5.17
CA ARG A 59 12.10 4.49 -4.33
C ARG A 59 12.78 4.29 -2.98
N LEU A 60 12.47 3.21 -2.29
CA LEU A 60 13.00 2.93 -0.94
C LEU A 60 14.49 2.61 -0.93
N LYS A 61 14.99 1.89 -1.95
CA LYS A 61 16.41 1.56 -2.08
C LYS A 61 17.32 2.79 -2.14
N LYS A 62 16.83 3.92 -2.67
CA LYS A 62 17.58 5.19 -2.67
C LYS A 62 17.87 5.71 -1.26
N HIS A 63 17.09 5.27 -0.28
CA HIS A 63 17.19 5.64 1.12
C HIS A 63 17.70 4.49 2.01
N GLY A 64 17.99 3.30 1.44
CA GLY A 64 18.35 2.11 2.20
C GLY A 64 17.19 1.51 3.00
N GLU A 65 15.95 1.78 2.60
CA GLU A 65 14.73 1.37 3.31
C GLU A 65 13.97 0.23 2.60
N GLU A 66 14.58 -0.45 1.63
CA GLU A 66 13.89 -1.48 0.83
C GLU A 66 13.38 -2.66 1.67
N SER A 67 13.97 -2.89 2.85
CA SER A 67 13.52 -3.90 3.81
C SER A 67 12.08 -3.68 4.29
N ARG A 68 11.58 -2.44 4.24
CA ARG A 68 10.19 -2.11 4.62
C ARG A 68 9.15 -2.85 3.77
N LEU A 69 9.45 -3.17 2.52
CA LEU A 69 8.55 -3.93 1.65
C LEU A 69 8.49 -5.42 1.98
N ALA A 70 9.50 -5.95 2.68
CA ALA A 70 9.58 -7.34 3.11
C ALA A 70 9.15 -7.55 4.57
N GLY A 71 9.01 -6.48 5.35
CA GLY A 71 8.72 -6.54 6.78
C GLY A 71 7.27 -6.93 7.07
N ASP A 72 6.33 -6.01 6.86
CA ASP A 72 4.94 -6.20 7.26
C ASP A 72 4.07 -6.62 6.07
N ILE A 73 3.38 -7.75 6.21
CA ILE A 73 2.32 -8.12 5.29
C ILE A 73 1.12 -7.20 5.53
N VAL A 74 0.79 -6.37 4.56
CA VAL A 74 -0.39 -5.50 4.59
C VAL A 74 -1.63 -6.36 4.31
N PRO A 75 -2.67 -6.35 5.15
CA PRO A 75 -3.87 -7.13 4.87
C PRO A 75 -4.59 -6.61 3.61
N PRO A 76 -5.49 -7.42 3.03
CA PRO A 76 -6.36 -6.99 1.94
C PRO A 76 -7.14 -5.72 2.31
N CYS A 77 -7.58 -4.97 1.28
CA CYS A 77 -8.41 -3.79 1.49
C CYS A 77 -9.67 -4.12 2.27
N ASN A 78 -9.93 -3.39 3.35
CA ASN A 78 -11.24 -3.39 3.98
C ASN A 78 -12.23 -2.62 3.09
N TRP A 79 -13.08 -3.35 2.37
CA TRP A 79 -14.05 -2.77 1.44
C TRP A 79 -15.29 -2.17 2.13
N ASP A 80 -15.50 -2.44 3.42
CA ASP A 80 -16.57 -1.78 4.19
C ASP A 80 -16.30 -0.27 4.35
N LEU A 81 -15.06 0.16 4.13
CA LEU A 81 -14.63 1.56 4.17
C LEU A 81 -14.71 2.26 2.80
N TYR A 82 -15.17 1.58 1.75
CA TYR A 82 -15.19 2.17 0.40
C TYR A 82 -15.98 3.49 0.35
N GLN A 83 -15.45 4.48 -0.37
CA GLN A 83 -15.98 5.86 -0.46
C GLN A 83 -16.08 6.61 0.88
N THR A 84 -15.35 6.16 1.91
CA THR A 84 -15.17 6.92 3.15
C THR A 84 -13.77 7.54 3.22
N SER A 85 -13.58 8.52 4.12
CA SER A 85 -12.29 9.21 4.27
C SER A 85 -11.25 8.31 4.93
N SER A 86 -10.15 8.04 4.22
CA SER A 86 -9.04 7.24 4.77
C SER A 86 -8.39 7.87 6.00
N TRP A 87 -8.34 9.20 6.08
CA TRP A 87 -7.80 9.90 7.23
C TRP A 87 -8.67 9.73 8.47
N ILE A 88 -9.99 9.81 8.30
CA ILE A 88 -10.93 9.59 9.40
C ILE A 88 -10.81 8.14 9.89
N ASN A 89 -10.72 7.17 8.99
CA ASN A 89 -10.59 5.76 9.37
C ASN A 89 -9.26 5.44 10.06
N TYR A 90 -8.16 6.05 9.61
CA TYR A 90 -6.86 5.96 10.26
C TYR A 90 -6.92 6.44 11.72
N TYR A 91 -7.43 7.66 11.96
CA TYR A 91 -7.50 8.23 13.31
C TYR A 91 -8.53 7.57 14.22
N LEU A 92 -9.59 6.98 13.66
CA LEU A 92 -10.60 6.25 14.42
C LEU A 92 -10.24 4.78 14.67
N GLY A 93 -9.05 4.33 14.25
CA GLY A 93 -8.63 2.95 14.47
C GLY A 93 -9.44 1.92 13.65
N LYS A 94 -9.96 2.31 12.48
CA LYS A 94 -10.83 1.46 11.64
C LYS A 94 -10.12 0.79 10.48
N ASP A 95 -8.99 1.33 10.05
CA ASP A 95 -8.26 0.86 8.87
C ASP A 95 -7.22 -0.22 9.24
N HIS A 96 -6.52 -0.75 8.24
CA HIS A 96 -5.55 -1.82 8.48
C HIS A 96 -4.36 -1.40 9.36
N THR A 97 -4.11 -0.10 9.54
CA THR A 97 -2.97 0.38 10.33
C THR A 97 -3.24 0.23 11.83
N SER A 98 -4.50 0.09 12.23
CA SER A 98 -4.91 -0.01 13.63
C SER A 98 -4.38 -1.28 14.29
N ALA A 99 -4.38 -2.40 13.57
CA ALA A 99 -3.77 -3.65 14.03
C ALA A 99 -2.25 -3.54 14.29
N LYS A 100 -1.55 -2.59 13.64
CA LYS A 100 -0.13 -2.30 13.90
C LYS A 100 0.08 -1.50 15.19
N GLN A 101 -0.92 -0.73 15.63
CA GLN A 101 -0.85 0.11 16.84
C GLN A 101 -1.07 -0.70 18.13
N ASP A 102 -1.80 -1.82 18.05
CA ASP A 102 -2.04 -2.70 19.21
C ASP A 102 -0.79 -3.49 19.65
N GLY A 103 0.14 -3.77 18.73
CA GLY A 103 1.41 -4.43 19.02
C GLY A 103 2.51 -3.49 19.54
N ALA A 104 2.36 -2.18 19.31
CA ALA A 104 3.25 -1.14 19.78
C ALA A 104 2.55 -0.35 20.88
N GLY A 105 2.42 -0.96 22.07
CA GLY A 105 1.86 -0.38 23.30
C GLY A 105 1.27 1.02 23.16
N SER A 106 -0.01 1.09 22.78
CA SER A 106 -0.71 2.36 22.68
C SER A 106 -0.71 3.06 24.05
N PRO A 107 -0.25 4.32 24.17
CA PRO A 107 -0.66 5.15 25.27
C PRO A 107 -2.16 5.36 25.11
N GLY A 108 -2.93 4.89 26.09
CA GLY A 108 -4.38 5.05 26.12
C GLY A 108 -4.76 6.49 25.78
N THR A 109 -5.70 6.63 24.86
CA THR A 109 -6.41 7.90 24.68
C THR A 109 -7.54 7.93 25.72
N PRO A 110 -7.79 9.08 26.38
CA PRO A 110 -8.74 9.22 27.50
C PRO A 110 -10.19 8.84 27.19
#